data_AF-A5X5C8-F1
#
_entry.id   AF-A5X5C8-F1
#
_cell.length_a   1.000
_cell.length_b   1.000
_cell.length_c   1.000
_cell.angle_alpha   90.00
_cell.angle_beta   90.00
_cell.angle_gamma   90.00
#
_symmetry.space_group_name_H-M   'P 1'
#
loop_
_entity.id
_entity.type
_entity.pdbx_description
1 polymer ?
#
loop_
_entity_poly.entity_id
_entity_poly.type
_entity_poly.pdbx_seq_one_letter_code
_entity_poly.pdbx_strand_id
1 'polypeptide(L)' 'PFSAGPRNCIGWKYAIANMKTIIATVIRQFKIYTEYKSVEEIEINLYLLMRMRDGPKVWLENR' A
#
# COMPACT_ATOMS: atom_id res chain seq x y z
N PRO A 1 -6.65 7.14 8.59
CA PRO A 1 -6.63 5.67 8.79
C PRO A 1 -6.35 5.31 10.26
N PHE A 2 -6.79 4.11 10.69
CA PHE A 2 -6.76 3.58 12.07
C PHE A 2 -7.73 4.21 13.08
N SER A 3 -8.59 5.15 12.65
CA SER A 3 -9.55 5.86 13.51
C SER A 3 -8.85 6.58 14.69
N ALA A 4 -9.63 7.13 15.62
CA ALA A 4 -9.12 7.85 16.79
C ALA A 4 -9.91 7.47 18.06
N GLY A 5 -9.32 7.74 19.22
CA GLY A 5 -9.95 7.51 20.53
C GLY A 5 -9.84 6.05 21.03
N PRO A 6 -10.60 5.70 22.09
CA PRO A 6 -10.48 4.41 22.78
C PRO A 6 -10.93 3.20 21.94
N ARG A 7 -11.63 3.43 20.82
CA ARG A 7 -12.04 2.39 19.85
C ARG A 7 -11.30 2.53 18.51
N ASN A 8 -10.06 2.98 18.55
CA ASN A 8 -9.20 2.97 17.36
C ASN A 8 -8.80 1.53 16.99
N CYS A 9 -8.17 1.36 15.83
CA CYS A 9 -7.70 0.05 15.41
C CYS A 9 -6.62 -0.46 16.37
N ILE A 10 -6.88 -1.57 17.08
CA ILE A 10 -5.92 -2.19 18.02
C ILE A 10 -4.57 -2.51 17.38
N GLY A 11 -4.56 -2.78 16.07
CA GLY A 11 -3.36 -3.12 15.30
C GLY A 11 -2.56 -1.93 14.77
N TRP A 12 -2.91 -0.67 15.08
CA TRP A 12 -2.32 0.50 14.41
C TRP A 12 -0.78 0.59 14.55
N LYS A 13 -0.24 0.29 15.74
CA LYS A 13 1.21 0.30 15.98
C LYS A 13 1.93 -0.75 15.14
N TYR A 14 1.39 -1.97 15.13
CA TYR A 14 1.93 -3.07 14.35
C TYR A 14 1.84 -2.77 12.85
N ALA A 15 0.69 -2.30 12.36
CA ALA A 15 0.49 -1.99 10.96
C ALA A 15 1.48 -0.92 10.46
N ILE A 16 1.71 0.14 11.23
CA ILE A 16 2.70 1.18 10.87
C ILE A 16 4.12 0.60 10.87
N ALA A 17 4.51 -0.17 11.87
CA ALA A 17 5.84 -0.78 11.93
C ALA A 17 6.07 -1.75 10.76
N ASN A 18 5.08 -2.61 10.48
CA ASN A 18 5.13 -3.57 9.39
C ASN A 18 5.23 -2.88 8.02
N MET A 19 4.39 -1.86 7.75
CA MET A 19 4.46 -1.10 6.50
C MET A 19 5.81 -0.40 6.32
N LYS A 20 6.35 0.23 7.36
CA LYS A 20 7.68 0.87 7.30
C LYS A 20 8.77 -0.13 6.96
N THR A 21 8.77 -1.29 7.61
CA THR A 21 9.75 -2.35 7.36
C THR A 21 9.65 -2.85 5.92
N ILE A 22 8.45 -3.16 5.43
CA ILE A 22 8.26 -3.64 4.05
C ILE A 22 8.73 -2.60 3.05
N ILE A 23 8.27 -1.35 3.16
CA ILE A 23 8.64 -0.28 2.23
C ILE A 23 10.15 -0.06 2.25
N ALA A 24 10.76 0.04 3.44
CA ALA A 24 12.21 0.24 3.55
C ALA A 24 13.02 -0.91 2.94
N THR A 25 12.55 -2.15 3.04
CA THR A 25 13.20 -3.31 2.42
C THR A 25 13.03 -3.27 0.90
N VAL A 26 11.81 -3.04 0.42
CA VAL A 26 11.50 -3.02 -1.03
C VAL A 26 12.32 -1.96 -1.75
N ILE A 27 12.37 -0.72 -1.24
CA ILE A 27 13.12 0.38 -1.90
C ILE A 27 14.64 0.18 -1.89
N ARG A 28 15.17 -0.62 -0.95
CA ARG A 28 16.62 -0.88 -0.85
C ARG A 28 17.08 -1.98 -1.78
N GLN A 29 16.23 -3.00 -1.99
CA GLN A 29 16.60 -4.21 -2.71
C GLN A 29 16.05 -4.29 -4.14
N PHE A 30 15.00 -3.54 -4.46
CA PHE A 30 14.31 -3.65 -5.75
C PHE A 30 14.17 -2.31 -6.45
N LYS A 31 14.11 -2.38 -7.79
CA LYS A 31 13.57 -1.32 -8.65
C LYS A 31 12.08 -1.60 -8.87
N ILE A 32 11.27 -0.56 -8.81
CA ILE A 32 9.81 -0.64 -8.90
C ILE A 32 9.38 -0.04 -10.23
N TYR A 33 8.52 -0.75 -10.95
CA TYR A 33 7.99 -0.34 -12.24
C TYR A 33 6.47 -0.46 -12.27
N THR A 34 5.82 0.35 -13.08
CA THR A 34 4.36 0.42 -13.18
C THR A 34 3.94 0.85 -14.59
N GLU A 35 2.76 0.40 -15.02
CA GLU A 35 2.13 0.87 -16.28
C GLU A 35 1.41 2.22 -16.10
N TYR A 36 1.05 2.58 -14.87
CA TYR A 36 0.37 3.85 -14.57
C TYR A 36 1.25 5.05 -14.90
N LYS A 37 0.70 6.00 -15.66
CA LYS A 37 1.37 7.27 -15.99
C LYS A 37 1.10 8.35 -14.94
N SER A 38 -0.02 8.25 -14.22
CA SER A 38 -0.38 9.15 -13.13
C SER A 38 -1.27 8.46 -12.09
N VAL A 39 -1.50 9.12 -10.95
CA VAL A 39 -2.31 8.55 -9.85
C VAL A 39 -3.79 8.52 -10.23
N GLU A 40 -4.23 9.44 -11.08
CA GLU A 40 -5.62 9.57 -11.54
C GLU A 40 -6.07 8.38 -12.42
N GLU A 41 -5.12 7.66 -13.03
CA GLU A 41 -5.40 6.42 -13.77
C GLU A 41 -5.72 5.23 -12.85
N ILE A 42 -5.52 5.35 -11.53
CA ILE A 42 -5.78 4.29 -10.57
C ILE A 42 -7.26 4.30 -10.19
N GLU A 43 -8.02 3.38 -10.76
CA GLU A 43 -9.42 3.17 -10.38
C GLU A 43 -9.53 2.42 -9.04
N ILE A 44 -10.31 2.99 -8.11
CA ILE A 44 -10.53 2.45 -6.77
C ILE A 44 -12.02 2.13 -6.59
N ASN A 45 -12.30 0.92 -6.10
CA ASN A 45 -13.64 0.50 -5.69
C ASN A 45 -13.72 0.37 -4.17
N LEU A 46 -14.84 0.82 -3.60
CA LEU A 46 -15.16 0.65 -2.19
C LEU A 46 -16.24 -0.44 -2.06
N TYR A 47 -15.82 -1.68 -1.75
CA TYR A 47 -16.72 -2.75 -1.32
C TYR A 47 -16.72 -2.81 0.21
N LEU A 48 -16.47 -3.99 0.79
CA LEU A 48 -16.21 -4.12 2.23
C LEU A 48 -14.92 -3.38 2.65
N LEU A 49 -13.92 -3.35 1.76
CA LEU A 49 -12.66 -2.62 1.91
C LEU A 49 -12.37 -1.87 0.62
N MET A 50 -11.60 -0.79 0.73
CA MET A 50 -11.05 -0.06 -0.42
C MET A 50 -10.06 -0.97 -1.16
N ARG A 51 -10.23 -1.13 -2.48
CA ARG A 51 -9.36 -1.95 -3.34
C ARG A 51 -9.20 -1.29 -4.70
N MET A 52 -8.06 -1.53 -5.36
CA MET A 52 -7.88 -1.18 -6.78
C MET A 52 -8.79 -2.07 -7.63
N ARG A 53 -9.47 -1.51 -8.62
CA ARG A 53 -10.42 -2.24 -9.48
C ARG A 53 -9.74 -3.39 -10.22
N ASP A 54 -8.62 -3.11 -10.88
CA ASP A 54 -7.89 -4.07 -11.72
C ASP A 54 -6.69 -4.70 -11.01
N GLY A 55 -6.58 -4.51 -9.68
CA GLY A 55 -5.39 -4.90 -8.92
C GLY A 55 -4.17 -4.02 -9.22
N PRO A 56 -3.00 -4.34 -8.60
CA PRO A 56 -1.78 -3.56 -8.77
C PRO A 56 -1.05 -3.93 -10.07
N LYS A 57 -0.96 -2.99 -11.00
CA LYS A 57 -0.14 -3.10 -12.23
C LYS A 57 1.32 -2.71 -11.99
N VAL A 58 1.96 -3.36 -11.01
CA VAL A 58 3.31 -3.03 -10.51
C VAL A 58 4.15 -4.30 -10.48
N TRP A 59 5.42 -4.20 -10.89
CA TRP A 59 6.38 -5.29 -10.79
C TRP A 59 7.72 -4.83 -10.20
N LEU A 60 8.48 -5.80 -9.71
CA LEU A 60 9.76 -5.59 -9.03
C LEU A 60 10.87 -6.28 -9.81
N GLU A 61 12.01 -5.61 -9.91
CA GLU A 61 13.25 -6.20 -10.39
C GLU A 61 14.33 -6.07 -9.32
N ASN A 62 15.19 -7.07 -9.17
CA ASN A 62 16.34 -6.97 -8.27
C ASN A 62 17.21 -5.78 -8.69
N ARG A 63 17.68 -5.02 -7.71
CA ARG A 63 18.49 -3.83 -7.96
C ARG A 63 19.88 -4.16 -8.51
#